data_AF-A0A524J6L1-F1
#
_entry.id   AF-A0A524J6L1-F1
#
_cell.length_a   1.000
_cell.length_b   1.000
_cell.length_c   1.000
_cell.angle_alpha   90.00
_cell.angle_beta   90.00
_cell.angle_gamma   90.00
#
_symmetry.space_group_name_H-M   'P 1'
#
loop_
_entity.id
_entity.type
_entity.pdbx_description
1 polymer ?
#
loop_
_entity_poly.entity_id
_entity_poly.type
_entity_poly.pdbx_seq_one_letter_code
_entity_poly.pdbx_strand_id
1 'polypeptide(L)' 'MRMLASLDGLPSEVRESADLDNLDGLIIPGGESTTITKAIERDGLAEPIRSLAARGRPVLGTC' A
#
# COMPACT_ATOMS: atom_id res chain seq x y z
N MET A 1 9.13 -3.27 -7.30
CA MET A 1 8.66 -2.70 -8.59
C MET A 1 8.87 -3.59 -9.80
N ARG A 2 10.01 -4.28 -9.96
CA ARG A 2 10.30 -5.10 -11.16
C ARG A 2 9.27 -6.20 -11.47
N MET A 3 8.68 -6.83 -10.45
CA MET A 3 7.65 -7.86 -10.63
C MET A 3 6.34 -7.30 -11.22
N LEU A 4 5.82 -6.20 -10.67
CA LEU A 4 4.59 -5.57 -11.19
C LEU A 4 4.80 -5.06 -12.61
N ALA A 5 5.96 -4.45 -12.89
CA ALA A 5 6.32 -4.01 -14.23
C ALA A 5 6.41 -5.19 -15.23
N SER A 6 6.79 -6.39 -14.79
CA SER A 6 6.80 -7.59 -15.64
C SER A 6 5.41 -8.20 -15.90
N LEU A 7 4.38 -7.67 -15.24
CA LEU A 7 2.96 -8.08 -15.39
C LEU A 7 2.11 -6.94 -15.99
N ASP A 8 2.74 -5.98 -16.67
CA ASP A 8 2.10 -4.77 -17.23
C ASP A 8 1.40 -3.88 -16.19
N GLY A 9 1.76 -4.01 -14.91
CA GLY A 9 1.30 -3.14 -13.84
C GLY A 9 2.06 -1.81 -13.82
N LEU A 10 1.39 -0.76 -13.37
CA LEU A 10 1.95 0.58 -13.16
C LEU A 10 2.16 0.83 -11.64
N PRO A 11 3.28 0.37 -11.05
CA PRO A 11 3.51 0.55 -9.63
C PRO A 11 3.81 2.02 -9.30
N SER A 12 3.17 2.54 -8.24
CA SER A 12 3.54 3.80 -7.59
C SER A 12 3.94 3.54 -6.15
N GLU A 13 4.85 4.37 -5.61
CA GLU A 13 5.09 4.40 -4.17
C GLU A 13 3.95 5.15 -3.48
N VAL A 14 3.60 4.71 -2.27
CA VAL A 14 2.64 5.38 -1.38
C VAL A 14 3.44 5.99 -0.23
N ARG A 15 3.38 7.32 -0.11
CA ARG A 15 4.04 8.10 0.94
C ARG A 15 3.05 8.97 1.70
N GLU A 16 1.94 9.32 1.08
CA GLU A 16 0.86 10.09 1.68
C GLU A 16 -0.53 9.53 1.30
N SER A 17 -1.57 10.01 1.97
CA SER A 17 -2.92 9.49 1.78
C SER A 17 -3.45 9.68 0.35
N ALA A 18 -3.07 10.78 -0.30
CA ALA A 18 -3.49 11.10 -1.67
C ALA A 18 -2.99 10.08 -2.71
N ASP A 19 -1.86 9.40 -2.43
CA ASP A 19 -1.32 8.36 -3.32
C ASP A 19 -2.24 7.14 -3.41
N LEU A 20 -3.17 6.97 -2.46
CA LEU A 20 -4.09 5.82 -2.41
C LEU A 20 -5.34 6.00 -3.29
N ASP A 21 -5.68 7.24 -3.68
CA ASP A 21 -6.99 7.53 -4.29
C ASP A 21 -7.19 6.89 -5.67
N ASN A 22 -6.10 6.65 -6.41
CA ASN A 22 -6.14 6.16 -7.79
C ASN A 22 -5.55 4.75 -7.96
N LEU A 23 -5.47 3.96 -6.88
CA LEU A 23 -4.81 2.64 -6.94
C LEU A 23 -5.76 1.48 -7.32
N ASP A 24 -5.27 0.71 -8.28
CA ASP A 24 -5.37 -0.76 -8.46
C ASP A 24 -5.71 -1.62 -7.22
N GLY A 25 -5.07 -1.25 -6.14
CA GLY A 25 -4.86 -2.12 -5.00
C GLY A 25 -3.52 -1.76 -4.37
N LEU A 26 -3.32 -2.27 -3.16
CA LEU A 26 -2.17 -1.91 -2.35
C LEU A 26 -1.33 -3.16 -2.09
N ILE A 27 -0.01 -3.04 -2.23
CA ILE A 27 0.93 -4.05 -1.75
C ILE A 27 1.64 -3.48 -0.53
N ILE A 28 1.54 -4.16 0.61
CA ILE A 28 2.37 -3.90 1.77
C ILE A 28 3.60 -4.80 1.63
N PRO A 29 4.77 -4.24 1.31
CA PRO A 29 5.95 -5.02 1.02
C PRO A 29 6.49 -5.65 2.30
N GLY A 30 7.36 -6.62 2.10
CA GLY A 30 8.01 -7.33 3.16
C GLY A 30 9.10 -6.58 3.92
N GLY A 31 9.32 -6.97 5.18
CA GLY A 31 10.36 -6.41 6.04
C GLY A 31 10.10 -6.61 7.52
N GLU A 32 10.44 -5.60 8.33
CA GLU A 32 10.20 -5.65 9.77
C GLU A 32 8.83 -5.02 10.09
N SER A 33 7.89 -5.86 10.51
CA SER A 33 6.49 -5.47 10.70
C SER A 33 6.27 -4.31 11.68
N THR A 34 7.10 -4.18 12.72
CA THR A 34 7.01 -3.06 13.67
C THR A 34 7.38 -1.75 13.00
N THR A 35 8.43 -1.76 12.18
CA THR A 35 8.90 -0.61 11.40
C THR A 35 7.85 -0.20 10.38
N ILE A 36 7.28 -1.17 9.67
CA ILE A 36 6.20 -0.92 8.69
C ILE A 36 4.97 -0.32 9.38
N THR A 37 4.52 -0.93 10.48
CA THR A 37 3.36 -0.44 11.24
C THR A 37 3.61 0.96 11.77
N LYS A 38 4.78 1.24 12.34
CA LYS A 38 5.15 2.57 12.82
C LYS A 38 5.19 3.61 11.71
N ALA A 39 5.66 3.24 10.51
CA ALA A 39 5.64 4.14 9.36
C ALA A 39 4.19 4.47 8.94
N ILE A 40 3.34 3.45 8.82
CA ILE A 40 1.91 3.62 8.48
C ILE A 40 1.20 4.55 9.47
N GLU A 41 1.43 4.36 10.77
CA GLU A 41 0.85 5.20 11.82
C GLU A 41 1.41 6.63 11.79
N ARG A 42 2.74 6.77 11.70
CA ARG A 42 3.41 8.07 11.66
C ARG A 42 2.96 8.91 10.46
N ASP A 43 2.79 8.28 9.31
CA ASP A 43 2.45 8.94 8.06
C ASP A 43 0.92 9.08 7.88
N GLY A 44 0.13 8.69 8.89
CA GLY A 44 -1.33 8.85 8.90
C GLY A 44 -2.07 7.96 7.88
N LEU A 45 -1.45 6.87 7.45
CA LEU A 45 -1.96 6.00 6.38
C LEU A 45 -2.90 4.90 6.87
N ALA A 46 -2.98 4.66 8.18
CA ALA A 46 -3.78 3.56 8.74
C ALA A 46 -5.26 3.63 8.32
N GLU A 47 -5.91 4.77 8.53
CA GLU A 47 -7.32 4.96 8.18
C GLU A 47 -7.56 5.01 6.66
N PRO A 48 -6.75 5.73 5.86
CA PRO A 48 -6.81 5.65 4.40
C PRO A 48 -6.71 4.22 3.84
N ILE A 49 -5.81 3.39 4.37
CA ILE A 49 -5.66 1.99 3.96
C ILE A 49 -6.90 1.17 4.32
N ARG A 50 -7.47 1.35 5.52
CA ARG A 50 -8.73 0.69 5.91
C ARG A 50 -9.88 1.09 5.00
N SER A 51 -10.01 2.38 4.68
CA SER A 51 -11.02 2.89 3.75
C SER A 51 -10.83 2.35 2.34
N LEU A 52 -9.59 2.23 1.86
CA LEU A 52 -9.28 1.60 0.58
C LEU A 52 -9.79 0.15 0.52
N ALA A 53 -9.50 -0.65 1.55
CA ALA A 53 -9.97 -2.03 1.67
C ALA A 53 -11.51 -2.11 1.78
N ALA A 54 -12.13 -1.22 2.57
CA ALA A 54 -13.59 -1.16 2.74
C ALA A 54 -14.32 -0.80 1.44
N ARG A 55 -13.67 -0.06 0.53
CA ARG A 55 -14.16 0.25 -0.82
C ARG A 55 -14.00 -0.92 -1.81
N GLY A 56 -13.50 -2.07 -1.36
CA GLY A 56 -13.35 -3.28 -2.16
C GLY A 56 -12.06 -3.35 -2.99
N ARG A 57 -11.11 -2.43 -2.78
CA ARG A 57 -9.80 -2.52 -3.43
C ARG A 57 -8.95 -3.59 -2.74
N PRO A 58 -8.27 -4.47 -3.49
CA PRO A 58 -7.48 -5.54 -2.91
C PRO A 58 -6.22 -5.00 -2.19
N VAL A 59 -5.88 -5.64 -1.07
CA VAL A 59 -4.63 -5.38 -0.33
C VAL A 59 -3.85 -6.68 -0.19
N LEU A 60 -2.60 -6.68 -0.64
CA LEU A 60 -1.67 -7.82 -0.58
C LEU A 60 -0.54 -7.52 0.41
N GLY A 61 -0.49 -8.24 1.52
CA GLY A 61 0.67 -8.24 2.41
C GLY A 61 1.70 -9.27 1.97
N THR A 62 2.96 -8.87 1.89
CA THR A 62 4.11 -9.77 1.70
C THR A 62 5.06 -9.59 2.88
N CYS A 63 5.69 -10.67 3.36
CA CYS A 63 6.41 -10.78 4.64
C CYS A 63 7.55 -9.79 4.84
#